data_AF-A0A815EEK7-F1
#
_entry.id   AF-A0A815EEK7-F1
#
_cell.length_a   1.000
_cell.length_b   1.000
_cell.length_c   1.000
_cell.angle_alpha   90.00
_cell.angle_beta   90.00
_cell.angle_gamma   90.00
#
_symmetry.space_group_name_H-M   'P 1'
#
loop_
_entity.id
_entity.type
_entity.pdbx_description
1 polymer ?
#
loop_
_entity_poly.entity_id
_entity_poly.type
_entity_poly.pdbx_seq_one_letter_code
_entity_poly.pdbx_strand_id
1 'polypeptide(L)'
;MDFQETIQELIECLQLNLFYENFTKDQIDPYLLNCLQSARDLLAKNAEPIEKIKLYLKIVLEYSWEKLNTGIWQNVKPAYRYLYAYACYIDVLADCRTIIGTNCQVK
;
A
#
# COMPACT_ATOMS: atom_id res chain seq x y z
N MET A 1 -17.41 14.99 9.97
CA MET A 1 -16.65 14.26 8.95
C MET A 1 -16.82 12.80 9.27
N ASP A 2 -17.41 12.03 8.35
CA ASP A 2 -17.55 10.59 8.53
C ASP A 2 -16.17 9.95 8.40
N PHE A 3 -15.77 9.10 9.35
CA PHE A 3 -14.45 8.49 9.33
C PHE A 3 -14.27 7.57 8.11
N GLN A 4 -15.36 6.97 7.60
CA GLN A 4 -15.33 6.20 6.35
C GLN A 4 -15.03 7.09 5.13
N GLU A 5 -15.62 8.29 5.10
CA GLU A 5 -15.35 9.30 4.07
C GLU A 5 -13.88 9.75 4.12
N THR A 6 -13.35 10.01 5.32
CA THR A 6 -11.92 10.34 5.48
C THR A 6 -10.99 9.22 5.02
N ILE A 7 -11.28 7.96 5.35
CA ILE A 7 -10.48 6.82 4.84
C ILE A 7 -10.52 6.78 3.31
N GLN A 8 -11.71 6.95 2.72
CA GLN A 8 -11.88 6.93 1.27
C GLN A 8 -11.07 8.04 0.59
N GLU A 9 -11.14 9.27 1.10
CA GLU A 9 -10.34 10.41 0.62
C GLU A 9 -8.84 10.09 0.70
N LEU A 10 -8.37 9.53 1.82
CA LEU A 10 -6.96 9.17 2.00
C LEU A 10 -6.49 8.12 0.99
N ILE A 11 -7.34 7.15 0.65
CA ILE A 11 -7.03 6.14 -0.38
C ILE A 11 -6.93 6.78 -1.76
N GLU A 12 -7.87 7.67 -2.09
CA GLU A 12 -7.95 8.33 -3.39
C GLU A 12 -6.80 9.33 -3.63
N CYS A 13 -6.35 10.00 -2.57
CA CYS A 13 -5.21 10.90 -2.60
C CYS A 13 -3.86 10.19 -2.82
N LEU A 14 -3.78 8.86 -2.74
CA LEU A 14 -2.55 8.11 -3.01
C LEU A 14 -2.23 8.08 -4.51
N GLN A 15 -1.45 9.07 -4.97
CA GLN A 15 -0.98 9.19 -6.35
C GLN A 15 0.31 8.37 -6.60
N LEU A 16 0.17 7.04 -6.56
CA LEU A 16 1.30 6.09 -6.72
C LEU A 16 2.00 6.21 -8.09
N ASN A 17 1.28 6.62 -9.13
CA ASN A 17 1.82 6.85 -10.47
C ASN A 17 2.79 8.04 -10.50
N LEU A 18 2.43 9.18 -9.88
CA LEU A 18 3.33 10.33 -9.79
C LEU A 18 4.57 10.00 -8.98
N PHE A 19 4.40 9.25 -7.91
CA PHE A 19 5.51 8.74 -7.12
C PHE A 19 6.47 7.90 -7.98
N TYR A 20 5.93 6.96 -8.75
CA TYR A 20 6.73 6.10 -9.62
C TYR A 20 7.51 6.90 -10.65
N GLU A 21 6.84 7.77 -11.41
CA GLU A 21 7.44 8.50 -12.52
C GLU A 21 8.54 9.46 -12.08
N ASN A 22 8.41 10.06 -10.90
CA ASN A 22 9.30 11.13 -10.44
C ASN A 22 10.40 10.66 -9.48
N PHE A 23 10.18 9.57 -8.72
CA PHE A 23 11.08 9.21 -7.63
C PHE A 23 11.69 7.81 -7.76
N THR A 24 11.10 6.90 -8.55
CA THR A 24 11.53 5.49 -8.55
C THR A 24 11.60 4.84 -9.92
N LYS A 25 11.34 5.58 -11.00
CA LYS A 25 11.42 5.08 -12.37
C LYS A 25 12.80 4.45 -12.58
N ASP A 26 12.81 3.19 -13.02
CA ASP A 26 13.99 2.33 -13.21
C ASP A 26 14.73 1.86 -11.92
N GLN A 27 14.24 2.24 -10.74
CA GLN A 27 14.85 1.84 -9.46
C GLN A 27 14.21 0.60 -8.82
N ILE A 28 12.93 0.36 -9.13
CA ILE A 28 12.11 -0.71 -8.54
C ILE A 28 11.60 -1.66 -9.60
N ASP A 29 11.31 -2.89 -9.16
CA ASP A 29 10.62 -3.88 -9.97
C ASP A 29 9.18 -3.39 -10.29
N PRO A 30 8.79 -3.27 -11.58
CA PRO A 30 7.45 -2.86 -11.97
C PRO A 30 6.34 -3.76 -11.40
N TYR A 31 6.61 -5.04 -11.14
CA TYR A 31 5.62 -5.95 -10.55
C TYR A 31 5.23 -5.53 -9.13
N LEU A 32 6.16 -5.01 -8.33
CA LEU A 32 5.86 -4.53 -6.98
C LEU A 32 4.97 -3.30 -7.01
N LEU A 33 5.22 -2.40 -7.97
CA LEU A 33 4.34 -1.25 -8.17
C LEU A 33 2.93 -1.71 -8.56
N ASN A 34 2.82 -2.67 -9.49
CA ASN A 34 1.53 -3.21 -9.91
C ASN A 34 0.77 -3.86 -8.74
N CYS A 35 1.47 -4.60 -7.85
CA CYS A 35 0.86 -5.14 -6.63
C CYS A 35 0.35 -4.01 -5.71
N LEU A 36 1.15 -2.97 -5.48
CA LEU A 36 0.77 -1.85 -4.62
C LEU A 36 -0.43 -1.07 -5.19
N GLN A 37 -0.43 -0.81 -6.51
CA GLN A 37 -1.55 -0.18 -7.21
C GLN A 37 -2.80 -1.05 -7.16
N SER A 38 -2.66 -2.36 -7.38
CA SER A 38 -3.78 -3.31 -7.27
C SER A 38 -4.38 -3.30 -5.87
N ALA A 39 -3.55 -3.31 -4.82
CA ALA A 39 -4.01 -3.22 -3.44
C ALA A 39 -4.80 -1.92 -3.18
N ARG A 40 -4.27 -0.77 -3.63
CA ARG A 40 -4.94 0.54 -3.51
C ARG A 40 -6.28 0.56 -4.24
N ASP A 41 -6.31 0.12 -5.49
CA ASP A 41 -7.50 0.17 -6.33
C ASP A 41 -8.59 -0.79 -5.82
N LEU A 42 -8.22 -1.98 -5.34
CA LEU A 42 -9.15 -2.92 -4.71
C LEU A 42 -9.72 -2.33 -3.41
N LEU A 43 -8.88 -1.69 -2.59
CA LEU A 43 -9.31 -1.03 -1.36
C LEU A 43 -10.25 0.14 -1.65
N ALA A 44 -9.99 0.93 -2.70
CA ALA A 44 -10.84 2.04 -3.13
C ALA A 44 -12.21 1.58 -3.62
N LYS A 45 -12.28 0.46 -4.33
CA LYS A 45 -13.53 -0.10 -4.89
C LYS A 45 -14.45 -0.71 -3.83
N ASN A 46 -13.95 -0.99 -2.63
CA ASN A 46 -14.71 -1.53 -1.51
C ASN A 46 -15.57 -2.78 -1.85
N ALA A 47 -15.10 -3.60 -2.78
CA ALA A 47 -15.89 -4.70 -3.34
C ALA A 47 -15.21 -6.07 -3.22
N GLU A 48 -13.96 -6.10 -2.73
CA GLU A 48 -13.10 -7.26 -2.82
C GLU A 48 -12.65 -7.72 -1.43
N PRO A 49 -12.39 -9.04 -1.24
CA PRO A 49 -11.96 -9.57 0.06
C PRO A 49 -10.68 -8.88 0.56
N ILE A 50 -10.68 -8.46 1.83
CA ILE A 50 -9.54 -7.77 2.45
C ILE A 50 -8.26 -8.63 2.39
N GLU A 51 -8.41 -9.95 2.41
CA GLU A 51 -7.33 -10.93 2.33
C GLU A 51 -6.54 -10.81 1.01
N LYS A 52 -7.21 -10.49 -0.09
CA LYS A 52 -6.56 -10.28 -1.40
C LYS A 52 -5.72 -9.00 -1.40
N ILE A 53 -6.23 -7.94 -0.76
CA ILE A 53 -5.49 -6.68 -0.56
C ILE A 53 -4.25 -6.95 0.31
N LYS A 54 -4.43 -7.63 1.46
CA LYS A 54 -3.34 -8.00 2.36
C LYS A 54 -2.29 -8.89 1.70
N LEU A 55 -2.68 -9.80 0.80
CA LEU A 55 -1.73 -10.63 0.04
C LEU A 55 -0.80 -9.77 -0.84
N TYR A 56 -1.36 -8.84 -1.61
CA TYR A 56 -0.55 -7.94 -2.44
C TYR A 56 0.37 -7.06 -1.60
N LEU A 57 -0.14 -6.51 -0.48
CA LEU A 57 0.68 -5.71 0.43
C LEU A 57 1.81 -6.51 1.05
N LYS A 58 1.55 -7.77 1.45
CA LYS A 58 2.59 -8.66 1.98
C LYS A 58 3.71 -8.89 0.97
N ILE A 59 3.39 -9.12 -0.31
CA ILE A 59 4.42 -9.26 -1.35
C ILE A 59 5.32 -8.02 -1.41
N VAL A 60 4.71 -6.83 -1.41
CA VAL A 60 5.46 -5.56 -1.46
C VAL A 60 6.30 -5.34 -0.21
N LEU A 61 5.74 -5.61 0.98
CA LEU A 61 6.42 -5.45 2.27
C LEU A 61 7.63 -6.38 2.40
N GLU A 62 7.43 -7.68 2.18
CA GLU A 62 8.48 -8.70 2.33
C GLU A 62 9.63 -8.44 1.34
N TYR A 63 9.29 -8.17 0.07
CA TYR A 63 10.30 -7.91 -0.95
C TYR A 63 11.05 -6.60 -0.68
N SER A 64 10.33 -5.53 -0.34
CA SER A 64 10.96 -4.24 -0.05
C SER A 64 11.84 -4.37 1.19
N TRP A 65 11.40 -5.08 2.23
CA TRP A 65 12.19 -5.35 3.42
C TRP A 65 13.49 -6.08 3.08
N GLU A 66 13.44 -7.13 2.27
CA GLU A 66 14.66 -7.84 1.83
C GLU A 66 15.63 -6.90 1.11
N LYS A 67 15.12 -6.03 0.21
CA LYS A 67 15.95 -5.04 -0.51
C LYS A 67 16.53 -3.96 0.39
N LEU A 68 15.85 -3.62 1.49
CA LEU A 68 16.34 -2.67 2.48
C LEU A 68 17.43 -3.27 3.37
N ASN A 69 17.45 -4.60 3.54
CA ASN A 69 18.40 -5.30 4.40
C ASN A 69 19.53 -6.03 3.63
N THR A 70 19.49 -6.00 2.29
CA THR A 70 20.55 -6.59 1.46
C THR A 70 21.69 -5.60 1.20
N GLY A 71 22.92 -6.00 1.51
CA GLY A 71 24.14 -5.27 1.15
C GLY A 71 24.53 -4.15 2.13
N ILE A 72 25.46 -3.28 1.70
CA ILE A 72 25.91 -2.14 2.51
C ILE A 72 24.84 -1.05 2.45
N TRP A 73 24.47 -0.49 3.61
CA TRP A 73 23.38 0.47 3.77
C TRP A 73 23.42 1.68 2.80
N GLN A 74 24.61 2.08 2.34
CA GLN A 74 24.83 3.17 1.39
C GLN A 74 24.30 2.86 -0.03
N ASN A 75 24.17 1.58 -0.38
CA ASN A 75 23.71 1.12 -1.68
C ASN A 75 22.19 0.83 -1.71
N VAL A 76 21.51 1.02 -0.58
CA VAL A 76 20.07 0.80 -0.48
C VAL A 76 19.36 1.89 -1.27
N LYS A 77 18.66 1.49 -2.34
CA LYS A 77 17.90 2.43 -3.17
C LYS A 77 16.76 3.04 -2.34
N PRO A 78 16.65 4.38 -2.24
CA PRO A 78 15.59 5.06 -1.49
C PRO A 78 14.19 4.61 -1.92
N ALA A 79 14.03 4.23 -3.19
CA ALA A 79 12.79 3.74 -3.76
C ALA A 79 12.13 2.60 -2.95
N TYR A 80 12.92 1.67 -2.40
CA TYR A 80 12.36 0.57 -1.59
C TYR A 80 11.85 1.05 -0.22
N ARG A 81 12.40 2.15 0.32
CA ARG A 81 11.90 2.74 1.58
C ARG A 81 10.50 3.29 1.38
N TYR A 82 10.28 3.96 0.24
CA TYR A 82 8.97 4.50 -0.10
C TYR A 82 7.96 3.40 -0.42
N LEU A 83 8.33 2.38 -1.21
CA LEU A 83 7.45 1.22 -1.44
C LEU A 83 6.99 0.59 -0.13
N TYR A 84 7.94 0.37 0.80
CA TYR A 84 7.63 -0.16 2.12
C TYR A 84 6.67 0.75 2.89
N ALA A 85 6.95 2.07 2.93
CA ALA A 85 6.11 3.04 3.63
C ALA A 85 4.69 3.14 3.05
N TYR A 86 4.53 3.18 1.72
CA TYR A 86 3.22 3.18 1.09
C TYR A 86 2.46 1.89 1.32
N ALA A 87 3.14 0.73 1.29
CA ALA A 87 2.51 -0.54 1.61
C ALA A 87 2.02 -0.56 3.06
N CYS A 88 2.82 -0.10 4.04
CA CYS A 88 2.38 0.06 5.43
C CYS A 88 1.17 0.99 5.56
N TYR A 89 1.17 2.11 4.83
CA TYR A 89 0.09 3.07 4.89
C TYR A 89 -1.24 2.47 4.38
N ILE A 90 -1.21 1.79 3.23
CA ILE A 90 -2.39 1.10 2.69
C ILE A 90 -2.82 -0.05 3.61
N ASP A 91 -1.87 -0.75 4.24
CA ASP A 91 -2.15 -1.83 5.19
C ASP A 91 -2.94 -1.36 6.41
N VAL A 92 -2.57 -0.19 6.96
CA VAL A 92 -3.30 0.46 8.05
C VAL A 92 -4.69 0.91 7.60
N LEU A 93 -4.81 1.52 6.41
CA LEU A 93 -6.12 1.92 5.88
C LEU A 93 -7.05 0.72 5.67
N ALA A 94 -6.51 -0.41 5.21
CA ALA A 94 -7.22 -1.67 5.10
C ALA A 94 -7.73 -2.15 6.47
N ASP A 95 -6.89 -2.13 7.51
CA ASP A 95 -7.31 -2.52 8.86
C ASP A 95 -8.37 -1.59 9.45
N CYS A 96 -8.21 -0.27 9.29
CA CYS A 96 -9.20 0.71 9.73
C CYS A 96 -10.56 0.46 9.09
N ARG A 97 -10.60 0.13 7.79
CA ARG A 97 -11.84 -0.16 7.06
C ARG A 97 -12.52 -1.42 7.59
N THR A 98 -11.75 -2.49 7.84
CA THR A 98 -12.27 -3.75 8.38
C THR A 98 -12.84 -3.59 9.79
N ILE A 99 -12.11 -2.93 10.70
CA ILE A 99 -12.53 -2.73 12.09
C ILE A 99 -13.84 -1.92 12.16
N ILE A 100 -13.98 -0.90 11.32
CA ILE A 100 -15.18 -0.06 11.35
C ILE A 100 -16.35 -0.73 10.64
N GLY A 101 -16.10 -1.43 9.53
CA GLY A 101 -17.12 -2.22 8.85
C GLY A 101 -17.74 -3.29 9.75
N THR A 102 -16.94 -3.94 10.59
CA THR A 102 -17.41 -4.93 11.57
C THR A 102 -18.19 -4.30 12.73
N ASN A 103 -17.76 -3.16 13.26
CA ASN A 103 -18.48 -2.45 14.34
C ASN A 103 -19.86 -1.91 13.91
N CYS A 104 -20.11 -1.72 12.61
CA CYS A 104 -21.42 -1.31 12.09
C CYS A 104 -22.41 -2.48 11.89
N GLN A 105 -21.95 -3.74 11.90
CA GLN A 105 -22.82 -4.92 11.76
C GLN A 105 -23.28 -5.54 13.09
N VAL A 106 -22.87 -4.97 14.24
CA VAL A 106 -23.26 -5.44 15.59
C VAL A 106 -24.32 -4.51 16.22
N LYS A 107 -25.21 -3.92 15.41
CA LYS A 107 -26.37 -3.18 15.90
C LYS A 107 -27.67 -3.81 15.42
#